data_AF-A0A1B9I6E6-F1
#
_entry.id   AF-A0A1B9I6E6-F1
#
_cell.length_a   1.000
_cell.length_b   1.000
_cell.length_c   1.000
_cell.angle_alpha   90.00
_cell.angle_beta   90.00
_cell.angle_gamma   90.00
#
_symmetry.space_group_name_H-M   'P 1'
#
loop_
_entity.id
_entity.type
_entity.pdbx_description
1 polymer ?
#
loop_
_entity_poly.entity_id
_entity_poly.type
_entity_poly.pdbx_seq_one_letter_code
_entity_poly.pdbx_strand_id
1 'polypeptide(L)'
;MFKFDFQIEEDEDDHLNIASGSTATAQAGPSTTPSTLKEEGNTDCHHISLEELVNSLPEEISYSPINFPFSSKSLLRRDLFDARFQLYNRPDPSSSTDSQNQKANNQEEGEEYVDAQTDLIPGLYEGGLKSWEGGVDLVEVINSIGDDQKVAEWASGSRILEVGCGTALPTLYILRSIFASSLNSNKTILHMQDYNSLVLSLVTLPNLILTALPFLPTEALHVPTEEEDLEDVLPDLENAGQFIITPILINAFKQLLKEKNIELKFTFGDWRGLANDLKIQNEGYDLVLTAETIYAEDNNSSLLGVLKEAINKRSSQDEKQIHKETINLEDSLGDLKVDDEWKNPLSERGNGFVLVAAKVLYFGVGGGLTAFLNRVEENKGWWKDVKEWTKGVGRKVVQVGW
;
A
#
# COMPACT_ATOMS: atom_id res chain seq x y z
N MET A 1 -49.38 9.91 -17.80
CA MET A 1 -48.08 10.56 -18.02
C MET A 1 -47.41 10.64 -16.67
N PHE A 2 -46.64 9.60 -16.32
CA PHE A 2 -45.98 9.52 -15.02
C PHE A 2 -44.67 10.29 -15.11
N LYS A 3 -44.50 11.29 -14.25
CA LYS A 3 -43.24 12.00 -14.04
C LYS A 3 -42.49 11.21 -12.97
N PHE A 4 -41.30 10.72 -13.31
CA PHE A 4 -40.34 10.24 -12.34
C PHE A 4 -39.44 11.41 -11.97
N ASP A 5 -39.57 11.92 -10.75
CA ASP A 5 -38.57 12.79 -10.12
C ASP A 5 -37.57 11.86 -9.43
N PHE A 6 -36.41 11.65 -10.06
CA PHE A 6 -35.26 11.02 -9.41
C PHE A 6 -34.58 12.07 -8.54
N GLN A 7 -34.86 12.06 -7.23
CA GLN A 7 -33.91 12.55 -6.24
C GLN A 7 -33.02 11.37 -5.88
N ILE A 8 -31.84 11.33 -6.49
CA ILE A 8 -30.75 10.50 -5.98
C ILE A 8 -30.21 11.30 -4.79
N GLU A 9 -30.42 10.80 -3.58
CA GLU A 9 -29.62 11.23 -2.44
C GLU A 9 -28.20 10.73 -2.73
N GLU A 10 -27.31 11.65 -3.08
CA GLU A 10 -25.88 11.41 -3.14
C GLU A 10 -25.41 11.16 -1.71
N ASP A 11 -25.14 9.89 -1.36
CA ASP A 11 -24.37 9.54 -0.17
C ASP A 11 -22.90 9.94 -0.41
N GLU A 12 -22.62 11.23 -0.31
CA GLU A 12 -21.28 11.82 -0.23
C GLU A 12 -20.66 11.50 1.15
N ASP A 13 -20.22 10.26 1.38
CA ASP A 13 -19.46 9.91 2.59
C ASP A 13 -18.30 8.94 2.28
N ASP A 14 -17.51 9.29 1.26
CA ASP A 14 -16.14 8.75 1.06
C ASP A 14 -15.05 9.77 1.41
N HIS A 15 -15.43 10.88 2.06
CA HIS A 15 -14.49 11.73 2.78
C HIS A 15 -14.06 11.01 4.06
N LEU A 16 -12.77 10.70 4.21
CA LEU A 16 -12.17 10.39 5.51
C LEU A 16 -12.20 11.66 6.40
N ASN A 17 -13.39 12.05 6.84
CA ASN A 17 -13.63 13.13 7.79
C ASN A 17 -13.17 12.67 9.18
N ILE A 18 -11.90 12.89 9.48
CA ILE A 18 -11.38 12.68 10.84
C ILE A 18 -11.75 13.89 11.69
N ALA A 19 -12.98 13.93 12.22
CA ALA A 19 -13.33 14.80 13.34
C ALA A 19 -14.46 14.24 14.22
N SER A 20 -14.31 14.51 15.51
CA SER A 20 -15.18 14.28 16.67
C SER A 20 -16.66 13.93 16.45
N GLY A 21 -17.01 12.70 16.84
CA GLY A 21 -18.20 12.39 17.61
C GLY A 21 -19.55 12.39 16.88
N SER A 22 -19.95 11.22 16.38
CA SER A 22 -21.31 10.71 16.59
C SER A 22 -21.29 9.18 16.53
N THR A 23 -22.09 8.55 17.40
CA THR A 23 -22.19 7.10 17.56
C THR A 23 -23.02 6.48 16.45
N ALA A 24 -22.38 5.77 15.52
CA ALA A 24 -23.01 4.75 14.69
C ALA A 24 -22.25 3.43 14.87
N THR A 25 -22.95 2.42 15.35
CA THR A 25 -22.43 1.07 15.53
C THR A 25 -22.21 0.40 14.17
N ALA A 26 -20.97 0.28 13.74
CA ALA A 26 -20.60 -0.54 12.59
C ALA A 26 -20.76 -2.03 12.95
N GLN A 27 -21.80 -2.67 12.41
CA GLN A 27 -21.91 -4.13 12.38
C GLN A 27 -21.18 -4.66 11.15
N ALA A 28 -20.22 -5.56 11.35
CA ALA A 28 -19.61 -6.31 10.26
C ALA A 28 -20.67 -7.20 9.60
N GLY A 29 -20.85 -7.06 8.28
CA GLY A 29 -21.71 -7.92 7.47
C GLY A 29 -21.25 -9.39 7.47
N PRO A 30 -22.14 -10.34 7.14
CA PRO A 30 -21.86 -11.76 7.23
C PRO A 30 -20.87 -12.19 6.14
N SER A 31 -19.64 -12.57 6.53
CA SER A 31 -18.73 -13.29 5.64
C SER A 31 -19.29 -14.69 5.37
N THR A 32 -19.70 -14.95 4.13
CA THR A 32 -19.96 -16.30 3.66
C THR A 32 -18.63 -17.03 3.53
N THR A 33 -18.33 -17.94 4.46
CA THR A 33 -17.27 -18.95 4.32
C THR A 33 -17.52 -19.77 3.06
N PRO A 34 -16.59 -19.81 2.08
CA PRO A 34 -16.62 -20.83 1.05
C PRO A 34 -16.30 -22.18 1.68
N SER A 35 -17.11 -23.18 1.33
CA SER A 35 -16.93 -24.58 1.71
C SER A 35 -15.51 -25.08 1.40
N THR A 36 -14.94 -25.80 2.35
CA THR A 36 -13.70 -26.57 2.25
C THR A 36 -13.65 -27.49 1.02
N LEU A 37 -13.05 -27.00 -0.05
CA LEU A 37 -12.28 -27.79 -1.01
C LEU A 37 -10.93 -27.08 -1.13
N LYS A 38 -9.88 -27.65 -0.50
CA LYS A 38 -8.50 -27.19 -0.68
C LYS A 38 -8.07 -27.58 -2.09
N GLU A 39 -8.40 -26.78 -3.09
CA GLU A 39 -7.56 -26.70 -4.27
C GLU A 39 -6.23 -26.09 -3.81
N GLU A 40 -5.12 -26.75 -4.13
CA GLU A 40 -3.79 -26.15 -3.97
C GLU A 40 -3.72 -24.97 -4.94
N GLY A 41 -4.20 -23.81 -4.49
CA GLY A 41 -4.19 -22.57 -5.27
C GLY A 41 -2.76 -22.23 -5.70
N ASN A 42 -2.66 -21.52 -6.83
CA ASN A 42 -1.39 -21.08 -7.41
C ASN A 42 -0.50 -20.45 -6.32
N THR A 43 0.66 -21.07 -6.06
CA THR A 43 1.62 -20.63 -5.05
C THR A 43 2.70 -19.73 -5.61
N ASP A 44 2.60 -19.35 -6.87
CA ASP A 44 3.62 -18.60 -7.57
C ASP A 44 3.54 -17.11 -7.25
N CYS A 45 4.70 -16.47 -7.40
CA CYS A 45 4.84 -15.03 -7.40
C CYS A 45 5.42 -14.62 -8.76
N HIS A 46 4.92 -13.50 -9.29
CA HIS A 46 5.26 -13.00 -10.60
C HIS A 46 5.77 -11.58 -10.48
N HIS A 47 6.74 -11.23 -11.33
CA HIS A 47 7.20 -9.85 -11.48
C HIS A 47 6.44 -9.17 -12.61
N ILE A 48 6.14 -7.89 -12.43
CA ILE A 48 5.61 -7.04 -13.48
C ILE A 48 6.45 -5.78 -13.58
N SER A 49 6.84 -5.40 -14.79
CA SER A 49 7.64 -4.19 -14.98
C SER A 49 6.79 -2.92 -14.88
N LEU A 50 7.45 -1.79 -14.58
CA LEU A 50 6.81 -0.47 -14.66
C LEU A 50 6.20 -0.22 -16.04
N GLU A 51 6.87 -0.66 -17.12
CA GLU A 51 6.38 -0.48 -18.48
C GLU A 51 5.09 -1.26 -18.74
N GLU A 52 5.00 -2.50 -18.27
CA GLU A 52 3.77 -3.30 -18.39
C GLU A 52 2.61 -2.68 -17.61
N LEU A 53 2.86 -2.15 -16.41
CA LEU A 53 1.82 -1.46 -15.63
C LEU A 53 1.41 -0.14 -16.30
N VAL A 54 2.35 0.65 -16.83
CA VAL A 54 2.07 1.88 -17.57
C VAL A 54 1.17 1.61 -18.77
N ASN A 55 1.39 0.51 -19.49
CA ASN A 55 0.56 0.11 -20.63
C ASN A 55 -0.88 -0.29 -20.25
N SER A 56 -1.16 -0.46 -18.95
CA SER A 56 -2.50 -0.79 -18.43
C SER A 56 -3.25 0.40 -17.84
N LEU A 57 -2.62 1.59 -17.79
CA LEU A 57 -3.24 2.80 -17.28
C LEU A 57 -4.40 3.25 -18.18
N PRO A 58 -5.50 3.74 -17.61
CA PRO A 58 -6.53 4.42 -18.39
C PRO A 58 -6.03 5.80 -18.84
N GLU A 59 -6.73 6.42 -19.79
CA GLU A 59 -6.42 7.79 -20.24
C GLU A 59 -6.78 8.85 -19.18
N GLU A 60 -7.79 8.58 -18.36
CA GLU A 60 -8.29 9.49 -17.33
C GLU A 60 -8.60 8.73 -16.04
N ILE A 61 -8.36 9.37 -14.90
CA ILE A 61 -8.73 8.89 -13.57
C ILE A 61 -9.32 10.01 -12.72
N SER A 62 -10.21 9.64 -11.80
CA SER A 62 -10.66 10.51 -10.69
C SER A 62 -9.79 10.29 -9.46
N TYR A 63 -9.51 11.35 -8.71
CA TYR A 63 -8.70 11.32 -7.50
C TYR A 63 -9.22 12.27 -6.42
N SER A 64 -8.91 11.93 -5.18
CA SER A 64 -9.19 12.73 -3.99
C SER A 64 -7.96 12.89 -3.09
N PRO A 65 -7.81 14.04 -2.42
CA PRO A 65 -6.77 14.23 -1.42
C PRO A 65 -7.09 13.44 -0.13
N ILE A 66 -6.06 12.84 0.44
CA ILE A 66 -6.06 12.24 1.76
C ILE A 66 -5.33 13.20 2.70
N ASN A 67 -6.08 13.71 3.67
CA ASN A 67 -5.57 14.60 4.70
C ASN A 67 -5.26 13.79 5.96
N PHE A 68 -4.06 14.00 6.51
CA PHE A 68 -3.65 13.35 7.75
C PHE A 68 -3.86 14.31 8.93
N PRO A 69 -4.53 13.91 10.02
CA PRO A 69 -4.79 14.81 11.15
C PRO A 69 -3.51 15.20 11.91
N PHE A 70 -2.42 14.45 11.69
CA PHE A 70 -1.11 14.62 12.31
C PHE A 70 -0.06 15.24 11.37
N SER A 71 -0.45 15.62 10.14
CA SER A 71 0.48 16.20 9.17
C SER A 71 -0.24 17.25 8.32
N SER A 72 0.42 18.38 8.04
CA SER A 72 -0.07 19.33 7.04
C SER A 72 0.14 18.84 5.61
N LYS A 73 0.71 17.65 5.44
CA LYS A 73 1.00 17.02 4.15
C LYS A 73 -0.23 16.22 3.73
N SER A 74 -0.72 16.45 2.51
CA SER A 74 -1.71 15.60 1.87
C SER A 74 -1.03 14.63 0.88
N LEU A 75 -1.73 13.54 0.57
CA LEU A 75 -1.44 12.67 -0.56
C LEU A 75 -2.65 12.64 -1.47
N LEU A 76 -2.44 12.64 -2.78
CA LEU A 76 -3.52 12.37 -3.73
C LEU A 76 -3.67 10.86 -3.92
N ARG A 77 -4.91 10.38 -3.96
CA ARG A 77 -5.23 8.97 -4.16
C ARG A 77 -6.32 8.85 -5.22
N ARG A 78 -6.16 7.91 -6.14
CA ARG A 78 -7.22 7.52 -7.07
C ARG A 78 -8.47 7.10 -6.30
N ASP A 79 -9.63 7.52 -6.80
CA ASP A 79 -10.90 7.19 -6.16
C ASP A 79 -11.26 5.72 -6.34
N LEU A 80 -11.90 5.18 -5.30
CA LEU A 80 -12.30 3.77 -5.28
C LEU A 80 -13.39 3.47 -6.33
N PHE A 81 -14.36 4.38 -6.49
CA PHE A 81 -15.42 4.22 -7.49
C PHE A 81 -14.84 4.20 -8.92
N ASP A 82 -13.81 5.01 -9.18
CA ASP A 82 -13.14 5.12 -10.46
C ASP A 82 -12.37 3.83 -10.81
N ALA A 83 -11.59 3.30 -9.86
CA ALA A 83 -10.91 2.02 -10.02
C ALA A 83 -11.89 0.85 -10.23
N ARG A 84 -13.02 0.85 -9.50
CA ARG A 84 -14.09 -0.15 -9.66
C ARG A 84 -14.76 -0.06 -11.02
N PHE A 85 -15.09 1.15 -11.47
CA PHE A 85 -15.68 1.37 -12.79
C PHE A 85 -14.77 0.86 -13.91
N GLN A 86 -13.45 1.10 -13.83
CA GLN A 86 -12.50 0.54 -14.79
C GLN A 86 -12.46 -0.99 -14.72
N LEU A 87 -12.51 -1.59 -13.52
CA LEU A 87 -12.51 -3.04 -13.34
C LEU A 87 -13.74 -3.69 -14.00
N TYR A 88 -14.94 -3.12 -13.80
CA TYR A 88 -16.18 -3.66 -14.37
C TYR A 88 -16.24 -3.56 -15.90
N ASN A 89 -15.67 -2.51 -16.48
CA ASN A 89 -15.71 -2.27 -17.92
C ASN A 89 -14.55 -2.93 -18.68
N ARG A 90 -13.71 -3.71 -18.00
CA ARG A 90 -12.57 -4.38 -18.64
C ARG A 90 -13.11 -5.47 -19.58
N PRO A 91 -12.69 -5.49 -20.86
CA PRO A 91 -13.15 -6.51 -21.80
C PRO A 91 -12.67 -7.90 -21.33
N ASP A 92 -13.62 -8.83 -21.18
CA ASP A 92 -13.32 -10.21 -20.77
C ASP A 92 -12.53 -10.91 -21.88
N PRO A 93 -11.29 -11.35 -21.63
CA PRO A 93 -10.47 -12.04 -22.62
C PRO A 93 -11.05 -13.40 -23.05
N SER A 94 -12.01 -13.96 -22.30
CA SER A 94 -12.73 -15.18 -22.67
C SER A 94 -13.95 -14.94 -23.58
N SER A 95 -14.35 -13.67 -23.75
CA SER A 95 -15.42 -13.28 -24.68
C SER A 95 -14.85 -13.10 -26.08
N SER A 96 -14.64 -14.22 -26.78
CA SER A 96 -14.29 -14.21 -28.19
C SER A 96 -15.28 -13.38 -29.00
N THR A 97 -14.74 -12.50 -29.84
CA THR A 97 -15.41 -11.77 -30.92
C THR A 97 -16.32 -12.68 -31.74
N ASP A 98 -17.63 -12.63 -31.49
CA ASP A 98 -18.72 -12.82 -32.47
C ASP A 98 -20.12 -12.71 -31.82
N SER A 99 -20.36 -11.64 -31.05
CA SER A 99 -21.72 -11.28 -30.60
C SER A 99 -21.87 -9.78 -30.38
N GLN A 100 -21.57 -8.98 -31.41
CA GLN A 100 -21.88 -7.53 -31.42
C GLN A 100 -23.38 -7.21 -31.61
N ASN A 101 -24.32 -8.10 -31.27
CA ASN A 101 -25.75 -7.81 -31.45
C ASN A 101 -26.73 -8.44 -30.44
N GLN A 102 -26.31 -8.72 -29.19
CA GLN A 102 -27.24 -9.09 -28.11
C GLN A 102 -26.88 -8.53 -26.72
N LYS A 103 -26.52 -7.24 -26.63
CA LYS A 103 -26.48 -6.52 -25.33
C LYS A 103 -27.47 -5.36 -25.30
N ALA A 104 -28.75 -5.67 -25.54
CA ALA A 104 -29.83 -4.71 -25.36
C ALA A 104 -31.05 -5.26 -24.60
N ASN A 105 -31.01 -6.49 -24.04
CA ASN A 105 -32.22 -7.08 -23.43
C ASN A 105 -32.02 -7.94 -22.15
N ASN A 106 -30.86 -7.92 -21.50
CA ASN A 106 -30.69 -8.55 -20.18
C ASN A 106 -30.23 -7.51 -19.15
N GLN A 107 -31.09 -6.52 -18.88
CA GLN A 107 -30.83 -5.46 -17.91
C GLN A 107 -31.49 -5.70 -16.53
N GLU A 108 -31.96 -6.92 -16.22
CA GLU A 108 -32.73 -7.17 -14.99
C GLU A 108 -32.27 -8.36 -14.11
N GLU A 109 -31.19 -9.08 -14.42
CA GLU A 109 -30.69 -10.14 -13.53
C GLU A 109 -29.17 -10.07 -13.40
N GLY A 110 -28.70 -9.36 -12.38
CA GLY A 110 -27.27 -9.21 -12.10
C GLY A 110 -26.88 -7.99 -11.26
N GLU A 111 -27.85 -7.24 -10.69
CA GLU A 111 -27.56 -6.30 -9.60
C GLU A 111 -27.24 -7.10 -8.32
N GLU A 112 -26.14 -7.84 -8.32
CA GLU A 112 -25.45 -8.16 -7.08
C GLU A 112 -24.83 -6.84 -6.62
N TYR A 113 -25.63 -6.04 -5.92
CA TYR A 113 -25.19 -4.83 -5.23
C TYR A 113 -23.95 -5.21 -4.42
N VAL A 114 -22.78 -4.79 -4.89
CA VAL A 114 -21.57 -4.79 -4.08
C VAL A 114 -21.85 -3.84 -2.94
N ASP A 115 -22.08 -4.41 -1.76
CA ASP A 115 -22.12 -3.67 -0.52
C ASP A 115 -20.89 -2.75 -0.49
N ALA A 116 -21.11 -1.43 -0.40
CA ALA A 116 -20.04 -0.43 -0.32
C ALA A 116 -19.06 -0.73 0.82
N GLN A 117 -19.48 -1.56 1.78
CA GLN A 117 -18.66 -2.03 2.90
C GLN A 117 -17.67 -3.16 2.54
N THR A 118 -17.82 -3.84 1.41
CA THR A 118 -16.97 -4.98 1.03
C THR A 118 -16.04 -4.60 -0.12
N ASP A 119 -14.73 -4.83 0.07
CA ASP A 119 -13.68 -4.59 -0.94
C ASP A 119 -13.44 -5.82 -1.84
N LEU A 120 -14.26 -6.87 -1.70
CA LEU A 120 -14.06 -8.17 -2.33
C LEU A 120 -15.09 -8.39 -3.44
N ILE A 121 -14.65 -8.90 -4.59
CA ILE A 121 -15.54 -9.40 -5.64
C ILE A 121 -15.16 -10.87 -5.88
N PRO A 122 -15.88 -11.84 -5.28
CA PRO A 122 -15.55 -13.26 -5.38
C PRO A 122 -15.36 -13.72 -6.84
N GLY A 123 -14.26 -14.42 -7.11
CA GLY A 123 -13.94 -14.96 -8.44
C GLY A 123 -13.31 -13.95 -9.42
N LEU A 124 -13.26 -12.66 -9.07
CA LEU A 124 -12.61 -11.62 -9.88
C LEU A 124 -11.49 -10.91 -9.11
N TYR A 125 -11.66 -10.71 -7.80
CA TYR A 125 -10.85 -9.79 -7.02
C TYR A 125 -10.89 -10.04 -5.49
N GLU A 126 -9.71 -10.17 -4.86
CA GLU A 126 -9.57 -10.49 -3.43
C GLU A 126 -9.20 -9.28 -2.53
N GLY A 127 -9.60 -8.06 -2.89
CA GLY A 127 -9.40 -6.89 -2.04
C GLY A 127 -8.06 -6.19 -2.23
N GLY A 128 -7.95 -4.96 -1.70
CA GLY A 128 -6.78 -4.07 -1.82
C GLY A 128 -7.01 -2.73 -2.56
N LEU A 129 -8.21 -2.44 -3.08
CA LEU A 129 -8.52 -1.16 -3.74
C LEU A 129 -8.80 -0.09 -2.68
N LYS A 130 -9.34 -0.51 -1.54
CA LYS A 130 -9.59 0.37 -0.40
C LYS A 130 -8.31 0.64 0.39
N SER A 131 -8.16 1.89 0.84
CA SER A 131 -7.17 2.24 1.84
C SER A 131 -7.70 1.88 3.23
N TRP A 132 -6.91 1.11 3.98
CA TRP A 132 -7.25 0.69 5.35
C TRP A 132 -6.56 1.57 6.40
N GLU A 133 -7.12 1.63 7.62
CA GLU A 133 -6.61 2.48 8.71
C GLU A 133 -5.15 2.15 9.07
N GLY A 134 -4.76 0.87 8.99
CA GLY A 134 -3.38 0.45 9.25
C GLY A 134 -2.34 1.14 8.35
N GLY A 135 -2.68 1.48 7.11
CA GLY A 135 -1.81 2.25 6.22
C GLY A 135 -1.57 3.68 6.74
N VAL A 136 -2.63 4.32 7.25
CA VAL A 136 -2.57 5.64 7.89
C VAL A 136 -1.77 5.60 9.20
N ASP A 137 -1.96 4.54 9.99
CA ASP A 137 -1.21 4.33 11.24
C ASP A 137 0.31 4.21 10.97
N LEU A 138 0.72 3.52 9.88
CA LEU A 138 2.13 3.49 9.44
C LEU A 138 2.63 4.87 8.99
N VAL A 139 1.82 5.62 8.23
CA VAL A 139 2.15 6.99 7.83
C VAL A 139 2.38 7.88 9.05
N GLU A 140 1.59 7.73 10.12
CA GLU A 140 1.78 8.47 11.37
C GLU A 140 3.11 8.14 12.06
N VAL A 141 3.48 6.86 12.08
CA VAL A 141 4.77 6.40 12.63
C VAL A 141 5.94 6.93 11.80
N ILE A 142 5.86 6.91 10.47
CA ILE A 142 6.90 7.46 9.58
C ILE A 142 6.97 8.99 9.76
N ASN A 143 5.83 9.69 9.87
CA ASN A 143 5.77 11.13 10.12
C ASN A 143 6.44 11.54 11.43
N SER A 144 6.48 10.67 12.45
CA SER A 144 7.19 10.97 13.71
C SER A 144 8.71 11.04 13.58
N ILE A 145 9.29 10.58 12.46
CA ILE A 145 10.72 10.75 12.17
C ILE A 145 11.04 12.24 11.99
N GLY A 146 10.15 12.99 11.32
CA GLY A 146 10.29 14.43 11.13
C GLY A 146 9.63 14.96 9.86
N ASP A 147 10.16 16.09 9.39
CA ASP A 147 9.77 16.72 8.13
C ASP A 147 10.20 15.88 6.90
N ASP A 148 9.86 16.36 5.70
CA ASP A 148 10.19 15.66 4.45
C ASP A 148 11.70 15.41 4.31
N GLN A 149 12.52 16.35 4.76
CA GLN A 149 13.97 16.23 4.70
C GLN A 149 14.45 15.09 5.60
N LYS A 150 13.98 14.99 6.84
CA LYS A 150 14.36 13.90 7.76
C LYS A 150 13.84 12.54 7.31
N VAL A 151 12.61 12.47 6.81
CA VAL A 151 12.07 11.21 6.26
C VAL A 151 12.86 10.77 5.03
N ALA A 152 13.23 11.71 4.16
CA ALA A 152 14.09 11.43 3.00
C ALA A 152 15.49 10.97 3.42
N GLU A 153 16.16 11.65 4.36
CA GLU A 153 17.45 11.21 4.92
C GLU A 153 17.36 9.81 5.52
N TRP A 154 16.25 9.51 6.18
CA TRP A 154 16.00 8.21 6.77
C TRP A 154 15.84 7.09 5.73
N ALA A 155 15.09 7.34 4.65
CA ALA A 155 14.69 6.32 3.69
C ALA A 155 15.64 6.18 2.47
N SER A 156 16.34 7.25 2.10
CA SER A 156 17.08 7.30 0.84
C SER A 156 18.27 6.34 0.82
N GLY A 157 18.59 5.77 -0.35
CA GLY A 157 19.65 4.78 -0.51
C GLY A 157 19.34 3.40 0.08
N SER A 158 18.08 3.15 0.46
CA SER A 158 17.65 1.92 1.12
C SER A 158 16.72 1.09 0.25
N ARG A 159 16.52 -0.18 0.64
CA ARG A 159 15.57 -1.10 0.03
C ARG A 159 14.36 -1.26 0.93
N ILE A 160 13.20 -0.87 0.42
CA ILE A 160 11.94 -0.85 1.16
C ILE A 160 10.92 -1.73 0.43
N LEU A 161 10.34 -2.69 1.13
CA LEU A 161 9.29 -3.58 0.62
C LEU A 161 7.98 -3.30 1.34
N GLU A 162 6.88 -3.13 0.62
CA GLU A 162 5.53 -3.11 1.17
C GLU A 162 4.78 -4.38 0.77
N VAL A 163 4.48 -5.24 1.75
CA VAL A 163 3.79 -6.53 1.58
C VAL A 163 2.29 -6.35 1.77
N GLY A 164 1.50 -6.73 0.76
CA GLY A 164 0.07 -6.44 0.72
C GLY A 164 -0.18 -4.94 0.60
N CYS A 165 0.43 -4.32 -0.40
CA CYS A 165 0.53 -2.86 -0.49
C CYS A 165 -0.80 -2.18 -0.80
N GLY A 166 -1.74 -2.81 -1.51
CA GLY A 166 -3.00 -2.14 -1.85
C GLY A 166 -2.76 -0.77 -2.52
N THR A 167 -3.28 0.28 -1.89
CA THR A 167 -3.08 1.69 -2.28
C THR A 167 -1.69 2.28 -1.99
N ALA A 168 -0.82 1.54 -1.28
CA ALA A 168 0.59 1.82 -0.96
C ALA A 168 0.87 3.07 -0.11
N LEU A 169 -0.10 3.54 0.69
CA LEU A 169 -0.02 4.78 1.47
C LEU A 169 1.32 5.04 2.19
N PRO A 170 1.89 4.11 2.98
CA PRO A 170 3.15 4.38 3.66
C PRO A 170 4.33 4.52 2.69
N THR A 171 4.37 3.75 1.60
CA THR A 171 5.37 3.93 0.54
C THR A 171 5.20 5.25 -0.19
N LEU A 172 3.96 5.68 -0.48
CA LEU A 172 3.69 6.98 -1.10
C LEU A 172 4.19 8.14 -0.23
N TYR A 173 3.99 8.05 1.09
CA TYR A 173 4.45 9.07 2.02
C TYR A 173 5.98 9.18 2.05
N ILE A 174 6.68 8.05 2.01
CA ILE A 174 8.15 7.99 1.88
C ILE A 174 8.59 8.58 0.53
N LEU A 175 7.97 8.16 -0.57
CA LEU A 175 8.28 8.63 -1.92
C LEU A 175 8.12 10.14 -2.04
N ARG A 176 7.00 10.69 -1.57
CA ARG A 176 6.73 12.14 -1.52
C ARG A 176 7.84 12.89 -0.78
N SER A 177 8.27 12.37 0.36
CA SER A 177 9.33 12.97 1.17
C SER A 177 10.66 13.00 0.41
N ILE A 178 11.01 11.92 -0.29
CA ILE A 178 12.21 11.85 -1.14
C ILE A 178 12.12 12.86 -2.30
N PHE A 179 10.97 12.96 -2.97
CA PHE A 179 10.75 13.94 -4.04
C PHE A 179 10.92 15.39 -3.56
N ALA A 180 10.35 15.72 -2.40
CA ALA A 180 10.44 17.05 -1.79
C ALA A 180 11.87 17.40 -1.30
N SER A 181 12.70 16.41 -1.00
CA SER A 181 14.07 16.65 -0.54
C SER A 181 15.02 17.07 -1.66
N SER A 182 16.10 17.78 -1.35
CA SER A 182 17.18 18.08 -2.31
C SER A 182 18.34 17.08 -2.25
N LEU A 183 18.11 15.90 -1.66
CA LEU A 183 19.15 14.90 -1.43
C LEU A 183 19.53 14.17 -2.72
N ASN A 184 20.83 14.00 -2.93
CA ASN A 184 21.37 13.04 -3.88
C ASN A 184 21.90 11.85 -3.09
N SER A 185 21.21 10.72 -3.20
CA SER A 185 21.56 9.50 -2.45
C SER A 185 21.99 8.37 -3.38
N ASN A 186 22.48 7.30 -2.77
CA ASN A 186 22.51 6.00 -3.41
C ASN A 186 21.11 5.58 -3.86
N LYS A 187 21.07 4.53 -4.69
CA LYS A 187 19.84 4.05 -5.30
C LYS A 187 18.85 3.59 -4.23
N THR A 188 17.66 4.16 -4.23
CA THR A 188 16.55 3.73 -3.38
C THR A 188 15.70 2.73 -4.16
N ILE A 189 15.35 1.60 -3.54
CA ILE A 189 14.45 0.61 -4.14
C ILE A 189 13.15 0.60 -3.36
N LEU A 190 12.04 0.90 -4.02
CA LEU A 190 10.70 0.76 -3.47
C LEU A 190 10.02 -0.43 -4.16
N HIS A 191 9.73 -1.47 -3.40
CA HIS A 191 9.10 -2.68 -3.90
C HIS A 191 7.68 -2.80 -3.35
N MET A 192 6.71 -2.79 -4.25
CA MET A 192 5.29 -2.95 -3.93
C MET A 192 4.88 -4.37 -4.27
N GLN A 193 4.34 -5.10 -3.29
CA GLN A 193 3.80 -6.43 -3.50
C GLN A 193 2.32 -6.49 -3.13
N ASP A 194 1.50 -7.08 -3.98
CA ASP A 194 0.10 -7.39 -3.67
C ASP A 194 -0.27 -8.82 -4.11
N TYR A 195 -1.36 -9.39 -3.63
CA TYR A 195 -1.83 -10.68 -4.16
C TYR A 195 -2.33 -10.51 -5.60
N ASN A 196 -3.04 -9.42 -5.87
CA ASN A 196 -3.74 -9.17 -7.12
C ASN A 196 -2.91 -8.27 -8.04
N SER A 197 -2.56 -8.71 -9.26
CA SER A 197 -1.94 -7.83 -10.27
C SER A 197 -2.81 -6.62 -10.64
N LEU A 198 -4.13 -6.77 -10.51
CA LEU A 198 -5.10 -5.71 -10.73
C LEU A 198 -4.96 -4.59 -9.70
N VAL A 199 -4.61 -4.86 -8.44
CA VAL A 199 -4.33 -3.80 -7.45
C VAL A 199 -3.19 -2.91 -7.95
N LEU A 200 -2.12 -3.54 -8.41
CA LEU A 200 -0.91 -2.83 -8.85
C LEU A 200 -1.20 -1.89 -10.01
N SER A 201 -2.03 -2.34 -10.97
CA SER A 201 -2.41 -1.55 -12.15
C SER A 201 -3.50 -0.52 -11.86
N LEU A 202 -4.50 -0.84 -11.03
CA LEU A 202 -5.66 0.00 -10.81
C LEU A 202 -5.43 1.07 -9.75
N VAL A 203 -4.64 0.81 -8.70
CA VAL A 203 -4.49 1.78 -7.59
C VAL A 203 -3.05 2.05 -7.23
N THR A 204 -2.16 1.05 -7.19
CA THR A 204 -0.79 1.26 -6.73
C THR A 204 0.01 2.18 -7.66
N LEU A 205 0.08 1.87 -8.96
CA LEU A 205 0.79 2.71 -9.92
C LEU A 205 0.13 4.09 -10.10
N PRO A 206 -1.20 4.20 -10.27
CA PRO A 206 -1.86 5.50 -10.31
C PRO A 206 -1.53 6.39 -9.11
N ASN A 207 -1.52 5.84 -7.90
CA ASN A 207 -1.19 6.62 -6.70
C ASN A 207 0.29 7.06 -6.64
N LEU A 208 1.21 6.25 -7.17
CA LEU A 208 2.63 6.64 -7.31
C LEU A 208 2.79 7.83 -8.27
N ILE A 209 2.02 7.85 -9.36
CA ILE A 209 2.00 8.97 -10.32
C ILE A 209 1.36 10.21 -9.68
N LEU A 210 0.21 10.05 -9.02
CA LEU A 210 -0.47 11.13 -8.30
C LEU A 210 0.42 11.78 -7.23
N THR A 211 1.24 10.97 -6.55
CA THR A 211 2.22 11.45 -5.56
C THR A 211 3.32 12.31 -6.19
N ALA A 212 3.62 12.10 -7.47
CA ALA A 212 4.65 12.85 -8.19
C ALA A 212 4.17 14.22 -8.70
N LEU A 213 2.87 14.42 -8.90
CA LEU A 213 2.33 15.63 -9.57
C LEU A 213 2.89 16.96 -9.05
N PRO A 214 3.00 17.20 -7.71
CA PRO A 214 3.52 18.46 -7.19
C PRO A 214 4.99 18.73 -7.55
N PHE A 215 5.71 17.73 -8.04
CA PHE A 215 7.15 17.75 -8.32
C PHE A 215 7.48 17.63 -9.81
N LEU A 216 6.46 17.54 -10.68
CA LEU A 216 6.63 17.49 -12.12
C LEU A 216 6.69 18.91 -12.72
N PRO A 217 7.37 19.09 -13.85
CA PRO A 217 7.33 20.37 -14.58
C PRO A 217 5.91 20.66 -15.07
N THR A 218 5.50 21.93 -15.02
CA THR A 218 4.14 22.37 -15.36
C THR A 218 3.73 21.91 -16.77
N GLU A 219 4.66 21.92 -17.73
CA GLU A 219 4.42 21.49 -19.11
C GLU A 219 4.01 20.02 -19.23
N ALA A 220 4.41 19.18 -18.27
CA ALA A 220 4.01 17.77 -18.24
C ALA A 220 2.61 17.56 -17.65
N LEU A 221 2.06 18.57 -16.97
CA LEU A 221 0.72 18.55 -16.37
C LEU A 221 -0.36 19.09 -17.31
N HIS A 222 0.03 19.73 -18.41
CA HIS A 222 -0.91 20.30 -19.37
C HIS A 222 -1.62 19.22 -20.17
N VAL A 223 -2.93 19.41 -20.36
CA VAL A 223 -3.74 18.58 -21.24
C VAL A 223 -3.55 19.09 -22.69
N PRO A 224 -3.28 18.21 -23.67
CA PRO A 224 -3.24 18.64 -25.06
C PRO A 224 -4.65 19.05 -25.53
N THR A 225 -4.92 20.34 -25.65
CA THR A 225 -6.15 20.86 -26.26
C THR A 225 -5.86 21.41 -27.65
N GLU A 226 -6.78 21.19 -28.60
CA GLU A 226 -6.69 21.75 -29.96
C GLU A 226 -7.10 23.23 -30.03
N GLU A 227 -7.64 23.79 -28.94
CA GLU A 227 -8.12 25.17 -28.86
C GLU A 227 -7.14 26.03 -28.05
N GLU A 228 -6.48 26.98 -28.72
CA GLU A 228 -5.45 27.89 -28.16
C GLU A 228 -5.98 28.88 -27.10
N ASP A 229 -7.30 28.93 -26.87
CA ASP A 229 -7.99 29.93 -26.03
C ASP A 229 -8.57 29.38 -24.71
N LEU A 230 -8.37 28.09 -24.39
CA LEU A 230 -8.78 27.52 -23.09
C LEU A 230 -7.68 27.70 -22.05
N GLU A 231 -8.03 28.15 -20.84
CA GLU A 231 -7.08 28.21 -19.70
C GLU A 231 -6.56 26.79 -19.41
N ASP A 232 -5.22 26.65 -19.29
CA ASP A 232 -4.57 25.40 -18.91
C ASP A 232 -5.13 24.90 -17.57
N VAL A 233 -5.89 23.80 -17.59
CA VAL A 233 -6.44 23.19 -16.37
C VAL A 233 -5.36 22.31 -15.75
N LEU A 234 -4.68 22.84 -14.74
CA LEU A 234 -3.77 22.07 -13.89
C LEU A 234 -4.56 21.22 -12.88
N PRO A 235 -4.04 20.05 -12.47
CA PRO A 235 -4.68 19.24 -11.44
C PRO A 235 -4.72 20.00 -10.10
N ASP A 236 -5.88 19.98 -9.45
CA ASP A 236 -6.06 20.54 -8.11
C ASP A 236 -5.39 19.61 -7.09
N LEU A 237 -4.47 20.14 -6.29
CA LEU A 237 -3.72 19.35 -5.30
C LEU A 237 -4.40 19.33 -3.92
N GLU A 238 -5.43 20.15 -3.73
CA GLU A 238 -6.13 20.35 -2.47
C GLU A 238 -7.56 19.82 -2.48
N ASN A 239 -8.17 19.65 -3.66
CA ASN A 239 -9.55 19.17 -3.84
C ASN A 239 -9.60 17.93 -4.73
N ALA A 240 -10.75 17.24 -4.69
CA ALA A 240 -11.02 16.14 -5.61
C ALA A 240 -11.12 16.64 -7.06
N GLY A 241 -10.71 15.80 -8.01
CA GLY A 241 -10.69 16.18 -9.41
C GLY A 241 -10.49 15.01 -10.36
N GLN A 242 -10.43 15.36 -11.65
CA GLN A 242 -10.12 14.43 -12.74
C GLN A 242 -8.71 14.73 -13.26
N PHE A 243 -8.05 13.68 -13.73
CA PHE A 243 -6.66 13.74 -14.16
C PHE A 243 -6.43 12.92 -15.42
N ILE A 244 -5.92 13.56 -16.46
CA ILE A 244 -5.58 12.92 -17.73
C ILE A 244 -4.12 12.46 -17.70
N ILE A 245 -3.91 11.19 -18.00
CA ILE A 245 -2.60 10.54 -18.00
C ILE A 245 -2.02 10.60 -19.41
N THR A 246 -1.16 11.58 -19.66
CA THR A 246 -0.52 11.75 -20.99
C THR A 246 0.84 11.01 -21.09
N PRO A 247 1.31 10.67 -22.29
CA PRO A 247 2.66 10.14 -22.47
C PRO A 247 3.77 11.10 -21.98
N ILE A 248 3.56 12.42 -22.08
CA ILE A 248 4.51 13.44 -21.61
C ILE A 248 4.63 13.37 -20.08
N LEU A 249 3.48 13.31 -19.39
CA LEU A 249 3.41 13.13 -17.95
C LEU A 249 4.15 11.86 -17.50
N ILE A 250 3.88 10.72 -18.14
CA ILE A 250 4.52 9.44 -17.80
C ILE A 250 6.04 9.53 -17.99
N ASN A 251 6.51 10.19 -19.04
CA ASN A 251 7.94 10.41 -19.26
C ASN A 251 8.55 11.32 -18.18
N ALA A 252 7.86 12.39 -17.78
CA ALA A 252 8.29 13.27 -16.70
C ALA A 252 8.36 12.52 -15.36
N PHE A 253 7.37 11.68 -15.05
CA PHE A 253 7.39 10.81 -13.87
C PHE A 253 8.60 9.86 -13.86
N LYS A 254 8.85 9.16 -14.98
CA LYS A 254 10.02 8.27 -15.12
C LYS A 254 11.34 9.04 -15.00
N GLN A 255 11.40 10.26 -15.53
CA GLN A 255 12.55 11.12 -15.41
C GLN A 255 12.79 11.56 -13.96
N LEU A 256 11.75 11.96 -13.23
CA LEU A 256 11.84 12.32 -11.81
C LEU A 256 12.36 11.14 -10.97
N LEU A 257 11.85 9.92 -11.20
CA LEU A 257 12.37 8.71 -10.54
C LEU A 257 13.88 8.53 -10.80
N LYS A 258 14.31 8.71 -12.05
CA LYS A 258 15.72 8.60 -12.44
C LYS A 258 16.59 9.69 -11.79
N GLU A 259 16.12 10.94 -11.78
CA GLU A 259 16.81 12.07 -11.16
C GLU A 259 17.01 11.84 -9.66
N LYS A 260 16.03 11.25 -8.98
CA LYS A 260 16.08 10.90 -7.56
C LYS A 260 16.72 9.54 -7.29
N ASN A 261 17.21 8.86 -8.33
CA ASN A 261 17.84 7.53 -8.24
C ASN A 261 16.94 6.48 -7.57
N ILE A 262 15.65 6.49 -7.91
CA ILE A 262 14.62 5.58 -7.39
C ILE A 262 14.34 4.48 -8.41
N GLU A 263 14.35 3.23 -7.97
CA GLU A 263 13.82 2.09 -8.72
C GLU A 263 12.53 1.60 -8.07
N LEU A 264 11.49 1.44 -8.90
CA LEU A 264 10.24 0.81 -8.52
C LEU A 264 10.26 -0.66 -8.93
N LYS A 265 9.94 -1.56 -8.00
CA LYS A 265 9.74 -2.99 -8.26
C LYS A 265 8.31 -3.38 -7.91
N PHE A 266 7.77 -4.34 -8.66
CA PHE A 266 6.41 -4.81 -8.47
C PHE A 266 6.38 -6.33 -8.54
N THR A 267 5.71 -6.94 -7.55
CA THR A 267 5.41 -8.38 -7.55
C THR A 267 3.96 -8.62 -7.23
N PHE A 268 3.39 -9.67 -7.82
CA PHE A 268 2.06 -10.13 -7.47
C PHE A 268 1.96 -11.64 -7.33
N GLY A 269 0.94 -12.10 -6.60
CA GLY A 269 0.69 -13.52 -6.34
C GLY A 269 0.91 -13.90 -4.88
N ASP A 270 1.09 -15.20 -4.64
CA ASP A 270 1.08 -15.77 -3.31
C ASP A 270 2.37 -15.46 -2.53
N TRP A 271 2.23 -15.20 -1.23
CA TRP A 271 3.35 -14.93 -0.33
C TRP A 271 4.37 -16.08 -0.24
N ARG A 272 3.96 -17.34 -0.44
CA ARG A 272 4.89 -18.49 -0.50
C ARG A 272 5.82 -18.36 -1.70
N GLY A 273 5.30 -17.95 -2.85
CA GLY A 273 6.09 -17.67 -4.05
C GLY A 273 7.08 -16.53 -3.81
N LEU A 274 6.62 -15.45 -3.18
CA LEU A 274 7.47 -14.30 -2.85
C LEU A 274 8.58 -14.69 -1.87
N ALA A 275 8.27 -15.46 -0.82
CA ALA A 275 9.27 -15.93 0.14
C ALA A 275 10.35 -16.78 -0.54
N ASN A 276 9.96 -17.63 -1.51
CA ASN A 276 10.91 -18.40 -2.30
C ASN A 276 11.79 -17.52 -3.20
N ASP A 277 11.21 -16.53 -3.89
CA ASP A 277 11.94 -15.57 -4.71
C ASP A 277 12.96 -14.77 -3.87
N LEU A 278 12.53 -14.22 -2.73
CA LEU A 278 13.38 -13.48 -1.78
C LEU A 278 14.57 -14.32 -1.30
N LYS A 279 14.33 -15.59 -0.99
CA LYS A 279 15.36 -16.54 -0.57
C LYS A 279 16.43 -16.80 -1.64
N ILE A 280 16.06 -16.68 -2.92
CA ILE A 280 16.96 -16.86 -4.07
C ILE A 280 17.74 -15.56 -4.35
N GLN A 281 17.06 -14.40 -4.31
CA GLN A 281 17.67 -13.11 -4.67
C GLN A 281 18.80 -12.69 -3.72
N ASN A 282 18.84 -13.21 -2.49
CA ASN A 282 19.92 -13.02 -1.52
C ASN A 282 20.23 -11.54 -1.18
N GLU A 283 19.30 -10.63 -1.49
CA GLU A 283 19.35 -9.20 -1.20
C GLU A 283 18.22 -8.85 -0.25
N GLY A 284 18.55 -8.62 1.03
CA GLY A 284 17.57 -8.23 2.03
C GLY A 284 17.08 -6.78 1.86
N TYR A 285 15.99 -6.47 2.54
CA TYR A 285 15.40 -5.14 2.65
C TYR A 285 15.82 -4.51 3.99
N ASP A 286 16.02 -3.20 3.98
CA ASP A 286 16.31 -2.42 5.19
C ASP A 286 15.03 -2.17 5.99
N LEU A 287 13.90 -2.07 5.29
CA LEU A 287 12.57 -1.88 5.86
C LEU A 287 11.56 -2.73 5.11
N VAL A 288 10.73 -3.44 5.85
CA VAL A 288 9.51 -4.07 5.34
C VAL A 288 8.31 -3.43 6.01
N LEU A 289 7.32 -3.02 5.22
CA LEU A 289 6.08 -2.41 5.67
C LEU A 289 4.95 -3.39 5.39
N THR A 290 4.01 -3.53 6.33
CA THR A 290 2.78 -4.26 6.06
C THR A 290 1.66 -3.76 6.97
N ALA A 291 0.47 -3.57 6.41
CA ALA A 291 -0.68 -3.03 7.10
C ALA A 291 -1.89 -3.94 6.89
N GLU A 292 -2.52 -4.36 7.99
CA GLU A 292 -3.73 -5.19 7.99
C GLU A 292 -3.60 -6.49 7.17
N THR A 293 -2.45 -7.14 7.21
CA THR A 293 -2.19 -8.41 6.50
C THR A 293 -2.30 -9.66 7.36
N ILE A 294 -2.53 -9.50 8.67
CA ILE A 294 -2.59 -10.60 9.65
C ILE A 294 -4.02 -10.99 10.05
N TYR A 295 -5.03 -10.57 9.28
CA TYR A 295 -6.45 -10.79 9.59
C TYR A 295 -6.84 -12.28 9.45
N ALA A 296 -6.25 -12.99 8.49
CA ALA A 296 -6.50 -14.41 8.25
C ALA A 296 -5.37 -15.25 8.87
N GLU A 297 -5.68 -15.97 9.95
CA GLU A 297 -4.69 -16.74 10.70
C GLU A 297 -4.00 -17.83 9.87
N ASP A 298 -4.75 -18.43 8.92
CA ASP A 298 -4.24 -19.46 8.00
C ASP A 298 -3.10 -18.95 7.11
N ASN A 299 -3.05 -17.64 6.82
CA ASN A 299 -2.05 -17.03 5.96
C ASN A 299 -0.78 -16.58 6.72
N ASN A 300 -0.81 -16.59 8.07
CA ASN A 300 0.30 -16.11 8.89
C ASN A 300 1.60 -16.87 8.62
N SER A 301 1.55 -18.17 8.32
CA SER A 301 2.74 -18.96 8.03
C SER A 301 3.44 -18.47 6.75
N SER A 302 2.67 -18.19 5.70
CA SER A 302 3.18 -17.67 4.43
C SER A 302 3.73 -16.25 4.59
N LEU A 303 3.01 -15.38 5.30
CA LEU A 303 3.46 -14.03 5.61
C LEU A 303 4.75 -14.02 6.41
N LEU A 304 4.86 -14.83 7.48
CA LEU A 304 6.09 -14.93 8.28
C LEU A 304 7.28 -15.40 7.44
N GLY A 305 7.05 -16.29 6.47
CA GLY A 305 8.07 -16.68 5.50
C GLY A 305 8.61 -15.48 4.71
N VAL A 306 7.71 -14.65 4.17
CA VAL A 306 8.09 -13.41 3.48
C VAL A 306 8.86 -12.48 4.41
N LEU A 307 8.30 -12.15 5.57
CA LEU A 307 8.88 -11.16 6.48
C LEU A 307 10.29 -11.56 6.94
N LYS A 308 10.49 -12.84 7.23
CA LYS A 308 11.77 -13.39 7.65
C LYS A 308 12.81 -13.40 6.53
N GLU A 309 12.45 -13.89 5.34
CA GLU A 309 13.39 -13.92 4.21
C GLU A 309 13.68 -12.51 3.68
N ALA A 310 12.71 -11.59 3.77
CA ALA A 310 12.87 -10.21 3.31
C ALA A 310 13.95 -9.45 4.08
N ILE A 311 14.06 -9.60 5.40
CA ILE A 311 15.09 -8.87 6.18
C ILE A 311 16.41 -9.64 6.33
N ASN A 312 16.51 -10.84 5.78
CA ASN A 312 17.68 -11.70 5.89
C ASN A 312 18.78 -11.26 4.91
N LYS A 313 19.61 -10.29 5.34
CA LYS A 313 20.84 -9.97 4.63
C LYS A 313 21.85 -11.09 4.85
N ARG A 314 21.97 -12.03 3.90
CA ARG A 314 23.11 -12.97 3.92
C ARG A 314 24.36 -12.20 3.55
N SER A 315 25.10 -11.73 4.56
CA SER A 315 26.45 -11.22 4.37
C SER A 315 27.31 -12.31 3.73
N SER A 316 27.78 -12.04 2.52
CA SER A 316 28.88 -12.78 1.92
C SER A 316 30.10 -12.62 2.84
N GLN A 317 30.38 -13.63 3.65
CA GLN A 317 31.56 -13.77 4.51
C GLN A 317 31.69 -12.74 5.66
N ASP A 318 31.25 -13.12 6.86
CA ASP A 318 32.15 -13.41 7.98
C ASP A 318 31.32 -13.75 9.24
N GLU A 319 31.39 -15.03 9.64
CA GLU A 319 31.11 -15.45 11.00
C GLU A 319 32.13 -14.79 11.94
N LYS A 320 31.92 -13.52 12.30
CA LYS A 320 32.50 -13.02 13.56
C LYS A 320 31.65 -13.54 14.69
N GLN A 321 32.15 -14.60 15.33
CA GLN A 321 31.71 -15.05 16.66
C GLN A 321 31.41 -13.85 17.54
N ILE A 322 30.12 -13.59 17.77
CA ILE A 322 29.68 -12.68 18.82
C ILE A 322 30.10 -13.33 20.14
N HIS A 323 31.14 -12.77 20.77
CA HIS A 323 31.45 -13.08 22.17
C HIS A 323 30.20 -12.75 22.98
N LYS A 324 29.64 -13.77 23.60
CA LYS A 324 28.52 -13.66 24.53
C LYS A 324 29.06 -13.02 25.82
N GLU A 325 29.20 -11.70 25.83
CA GLU A 325 29.41 -10.97 27.08
C GLU A 325 28.10 -10.99 27.86
N THR A 326 28.17 -11.63 29.03
CA THR A 326 27.08 -11.69 30.00
C THR A 326 26.87 -10.28 30.56
N ILE A 327 25.91 -9.54 30.01
CA ILE A 327 25.51 -8.25 30.57
C ILE A 327 24.76 -8.52 31.87
N ASN A 328 25.34 -8.09 33.00
CA ASN A 328 24.67 -8.08 34.29
C ASN A 328 23.49 -7.09 34.26
N LEU A 329 22.33 -7.55 34.69
CA LEU A 329 21.04 -6.87 34.65
C LEU A 329 20.92 -5.62 35.56
N GLU A 330 21.98 -5.23 36.25
CA GLU A 330 21.92 -4.22 37.32
C GLU A 330 22.54 -2.87 36.94
N ASP A 331 23.29 -2.77 35.84
CA ASP A 331 23.96 -1.52 35.42
C ASP A 331 23.20 -0.71 34.34
N SER A 332 22.10 -1.22 33.79
CA SER A 332 21.38 -0.61 32.65
C SER A 332 20.01 0.01 32.98
N LEU A 333 19.74 0.36 34.23
CA LEU A 333 18.48 1.03 34.62
C LEU A 333 18.57 2.57 34.65
N GLY A 334 19.72 3.15 34.27
CA GLY A 334 19.98 4.58 34.44
C GLY A 334 19.84 5.49 33.21
N ASP A 335 19.88 4.97 31.97
CA ASP A 335 20.10 5.85 30.79
C ASP A 335 19.53 5.34 29.45
N LEU A 336 18.38 4.64 29.45
CA LEU A 336 17.66 4.35 28.20
C LEU A 336 16.87 5.58 27.72
N LYS A 337 17.56 6.51 27.06
CA LYS A 337 16.91 7.42 26.10
C LYS A 337 16.54 6.62 24.85
N VAL A 338 15.34 6.04 24.86
CA VAL A 338 14.71 5.47 23.65
C VAL A 338 14.22 6.64 22.81
N ASP A 339 15.04 7.19 21.91
CA ASP A 339 14.51 8.12 20.88
C ASP A 339 15.42 8.40 19.66
N ASP A 340 16.70 7.98 19.66
CA ASP A 340 17.64 8.35 18.58
C ASP A 340 17.92 7.22 17.58
N GLU A 341 17.96 5.95 17.99
CA GLU A 341 18.27 4.84 17.07
C GLU A 341 17.24 4.68 15.94
N TRP A 342 15.98 5.07 16.18
CA TRP A 342 14.91 4.98 15.18
C TRP A 342 15.02 6.01 14.06
N LYS A 343 15.80 7.07 14.26
CA LYS A 343 15.92 8.20 13.31
C LYS A 343 17.16 8.10 12.41
N ASN A 344 18.03 7.14 12.65
CA ASN A 344 19.19 6.90 11.79
C ASN A 344 18.77 6.35 10.41
N PRO A 345 19.48 6.75 9.33
CA PRO A 345 19.25 6.24 7.99
C PRO A 345 19.14 4.71 7.94
N LEU A 346 18.15 4.21 7.21
CA LEU A 346 17.88 2.79 7.05
C LEU A 346 19.09 2.05 6.46
N SER A 347 19.80 2.66 5.52
CA SER A 347 21.00 2.10 4.88
C SER A 347 22.16 1.87 5.86
N GLU A 348 22.18 2.56 7.00
CA GLU A 348 23.20 2.39 8.04
C GLU A 348 22.84 1.28 9.04
N ARG A 349 21.63 0.72 8.96
CA ARG A 349 21.21 -0.37 9.83
C ARG A 349 21.80 -1.69 9.35
N GLY A 350 22.53 -2.34 10.26
CA GLY A 350 23.18 -3.64 9.99
C GLY A 350 22.18 -4.70 9.50
N ASN A 351 21.07 -4.86 10.22
CA ASN A 351 19.95 -5.71 9.83
C ASN A 351 18.70 -4.86 9.54
N GLY A 352 17.92 -5.27 8.55
CA GLY A 352 16.61 -4.68 8.29
C GLY A 352 15.60 -5.04 9.38
N PHE A 353 14.41 -4.44 9.33
CA PHE A 353 13.32 -4.75 10.23
C PHE A 353 11.96 -4.56 9.54
N VAL A 354 10.91 -5.06 10.18
CA VAL A 354 9.54 -4.97 9.70
C VAL A 354 8.73 -4.02 10.58
N LEU A 355 7.88 -3.18 9.98
CA LEU A 355 6.78 -2.52 10.66
C LEU A 355 5.47 -3.18 10.27
N VAL A 356 4.74 -3.64 11.28
CA VAL A 356 3.42 -4.26 11.12
C VAL A 356 2.39 -3.35 11.78
N ALA A 357 1.48 -2.80 10.99
CA ALA A 357 0.28 -2.13 11.49
C ALA A 357 -0.89 -3.11 11.46
N ALA A 358 -1.56 -3.31 12.58
CA ALA A 358 -2.68 -4.23 12.66
C ALA A 358 -3.69 -3.85 13.74
N LYS A 359 -4.94 -4.30 13.53
CA LYS A 359 -5.93 -4.37 14.60
C LYS A 359 -5.50 -5.42 15.62
N VAL A 360 -5.77 -5.14 16.90
CA VAL A 360 -5.49 -6.07 18.00
C VAL A 360 -6.29 -7.36 17.82
N LEU A 361 -7.50 -7.27 17.29
CA LEU A 361 -8.40 -8.39 17.01
C LEU A 361 -9.22 -8.15 15.73
N TYR A 362 -9.36 -9.18 14.90
CA TYR A 362 -10.27 -9.20 13.74
C TYR A 362 -11.44 -10.15 14.03
N PHE A 363 -12.65 -9.60 14.14
CA PHE A 363 -13.84 -10.40 14.38
C PHE A 363 -14.22 -11.25 13.15
N GLY A 364 -14.73 -12.46 13.36
CA GLY A 364 -15.15 -13.39 12.30
C GLY A 364 -14.03 -14.29 11.78
N VAL A 365 -12.95 -13.70 11.24
CA VAL A 365 -11.81 -14.44 10.64
C VAL A 365 -10.81 -14.97 11.67
N GLY A 366 -10.91 -14.55 12.94
CA GLY A 366 -10.15 -15.12 14.07
C GLY A 366 -8.71 -14.64 14.21
N GLY A 367 -8.17 -13.90 13.23
CA GLY A 367 -6.83 -13.32 13.32
C GLY A 367 -6.73 -12.21 14.38
N GLY A 368 -5.48 -11.91 14.76
CA GLY A 368 -5.19 -10.88 15.76
C GLY A 368 -3.70 -10.72 15.99
N LEU A 369 -3.33 -9.56 16.52
CA LEU A 369 -1.94 -9.19 16.69
C LEU A 369 -1.20 -10.11 17.67
N THR A 370 -1.79 -10.42 18.83
CA THR A 370 -1.18 -11.31 19.82
C THR A 370 -0.90 -12.71 19.24
N ALA A 371 -1.87 -13.24 18.50
CA ALA A 371 -1.75 -14.52 17.81
C ALA A 371 -0.57 -14.50 16.82
N PHE A 372 -0.43 -13.44 16.01
CA PHE A 372 0.69 -13.28 15.09
C PHE A 372 2.04 -13.15 15.81
N LEU A 373 2.14 -12.32 16.84
CA LEU A 373 3.38 -12.08 17.60
C LEU A 373 3.90 -13.34 18.31
N ASN A 374 3.01 -14.18 18.84
CA ASN A 374 3.42 -15.48 19.39
C ASN A 374 4.13 -16.34 18.32
N ARG A 375 3.64 -16.32 17.07
CA ARG A 375 4.29 -17.08 15.98
C ARG A 375 5.62 -16.45 15.56
N VAL A 376 5.76 -15.12 15.65
CA VAL A 376 7.06 -14.45 15.46
C VAL A 376 8.08 -15.02 16.46
N GLU A 377 7.74 -15.06 17.75
CA GLU A 377 8.61 -15.59 18.81
C GLU A 377 8.91 -17.08 18.64
N GLU A 378 7.91 -17.91 18.33
CA GLU A 378 8.07 -19.34 18.03
C GLU A 378 9.05 -19.57 16.86
N ASN A 379 9.12 -18.63 15.91
CA ASN A 379 10.03 -18.65 14.77
C ASN A 379 11.36 -17.93 15.01
N LYS A 380 11.72 -17.70 16.29
CA LYS A 380 12.95 -17.05 16.78
C LYS A 380 13.07 -15.57 16.40
N GLY A 381 11.95 -14.92 16.09
CA GLY A 381 11.91 -13.48 15.91
C GLY A 381 11.74 -12.75 17.25
N TRP A 382 11.90 -11.43 17.20
CA TRP A 382 11.62 -10.51 18.30
C TRP A 382 10.66 -9.44 17.81
N TRP A 383 9.97 -8.79 18.75
CA TRP A 383 9.11 -7.65 18.45
C TRP A 383 9.13 -6.62 19.57
N LYS A 384 8.76 -5.38 19.24
CA LYS A 384 8.53 -4.30 20.21
C LYS A 384 7.38 -3.41 19.78
N ASP A 385 6.62 -2.90 20.74
CA ASP A 385 5.60 -1.88 20.49
C ASP A 385 6.25 -0.59 19.96
N VAL A 386 5.63 0.02 18.95
CA VAL A 386 6.02 1.33 18.42
C VAL A 386 4.95 2.37 18.77
N LYS A 387 3.68 2.05 18.51
CA LYS A 387 2.55 2.94 18.80
C LYS A 387 1.23 2.17 18.93
N GLU A 388 0.31 2.69 19.74
CA GLU A 388 -1.01 2.09 19.99
C GLU A 388 -2.13 3.15 19.91
N TRP A 389 -3.27 2.76 19.34
CA TRP A 389 -4.50 3.52 19.28
C TRP A 389 -5.61 2.72 19.96
N THR A 390 -6.26 3.30 20.96
CA THR A 390 -7.26 2.62 21.81
C THR A 390 -8.71 3.03 21.49
N LYS A 391 -8.91 3.97 20.56
CA LYS A 391 -10.25 4.41 20.14
C LYS A 391 -10.85 3.40 19.17
N GLY A 392 -12.02 2.86 19.51
CA GLY A 392 -12.70 1.84 18.69
C GLY A 392 -12.09 0.45 18.89
N VAL A 393 -11.94 -0.33 17.83
CA VAL A 393 -11.14 -1.56 17.87
C VAL A 393 -9.68 -1.17 18.01
N GLY A 394 -9.02 -1.61 19.07
CA GLY A 394 -7.62 -1.27 19.33
C GLY A 394 -6.73 -1.62 18.14
N ARG A 395 -5.75 -0.76 17.84
CA ARG A 395 -4.78 -0.93 16.76
C ARG A 395 -3.37 -0.65 17.27
N LYS A 396 -2.39 -1.28 16.65
CA LYS A 396 -0.98 -1.09 17.00
C LYS A 396 -0.09 -1.11 15.77
N VAL A 397 1.00 -0.35 15.85
CA VAL A 397 2.19 -0.55 15.05
C VAL A 397 3.25 -1.18 15.93
N VAL A 398 3.82 -2.28 15.46
CA VAL A 398 4.91 -2.99 16.11
C VAL A 398 6.10 -3.10 15.16
N GLN A 399 7.30 -3.09 15.72
CA GLN A 399 8.52 -3.44 15.00
C GLN A 399 8.81 -4.92 15.23
N VAL A 400 9.13 -5.64 14.16
CA VAL A 400 9.49 -7.07 14.17
C VAL A 400 10.86 -7.27 13.52
N GLY A 401 11.65 -8.20 14.04
CA GLY A 401 12.94 -8.60 13.45
C GLY A 401 13.33 -10.03 13.77
N TRP A 402 14.45 -10.47 13.20
CA TRP A 402 15.04 -11.82 13.36
C TRP A 402 16.54 -11.76 13.58
#